data_AF-A0A2V5TEX9-F1
#
_entry.id   AF-A0A2V5TEX9-F1
#
_cell.length_a   1.000
_cell.length_b   1.000
_cell.length_c   1.000
_cell.angle_alpha   90.00
_cell.angle_beta   90.00
_cell.angle_gamma   90.00
#
_symmetry.space_group_name_H-M   'P 1'
#
loop_
_entity.id
_entity.type
_entity.pdbx_description
1 polymer ?
#
loop_
_entity_poly.entity_id
_entity_poly.type
_entity_poly.pdbx_seq_one_letter_code
_entity_poly.pdbx_strand_id
1 'polypeptide(L)'
;MRKPLLLCTVLLPPILLLCACRTTTSRPPTAASIRSLNSIFHAEKLAEMDAAIERAVAEHDCPGAVLWMERNGAAYHRAYGKRAVTPTEEPMSEDTIFDAASLTKVVACTPAVML
;
A
#
# COMPACT_ATOMS: atom_id res chain seq x y z
N MET A 1 -15.73 -36.33 -40.46
CA MET A 1 -14.56 -35.72 -41.14
C MET A 1 -13.37 -35.74 -40.19
N ARG A 2 -12.37 -36.57 -40.51
CA ARG A 2 -11.09 -36.69 -39.80
C ARG A 2 -10.07 -35.81 -40.53
N LYS A 3 -9.29 -35.00 -39.81
CA LYS A 3 -8.03 -34.41 -40.29
C LYS A 3 -7.00 -34.37 -39.14
N PRO A 4 -5.70 -34.48 -39.46
CA PRO A 4 -4.77 -35.32 -38.70
C PRO A 4 -3.61 -34.56 -38.04
N LEU A 5 -2.93 -35.34 -37.20
CA LEU A 5 -1.63 -35.16 -36.56
C LEU A 5 -0.53 -34.50 -37.42
N LEU A 6 0.19 -33.56 -36.81
CA LEU A 6 1.64 -33.34 -36.97
C LEU A 6 2.12 -32.78 -35.61
N LEU A 7 2.64 -33.61 -34.71
CA LEU A 7 4.04 -34.07 -34.63
C LEU A 7 5.04 -32.90 -34.53
N CYS A 8 5.24 -32.39 -33.32
CA CYS A 8 6.48 -31.71 -32.94
C CYS A 8 6.75 -31.94 -31.45
N THR A 9 7.13 -33.18 -31.13
CA THR A 9 7.76 -33.57 -29.86
C THR A 9 9.17 -33.01 -29.84
N VAL A 10 9.40 -31.95 -29.07
CA VAL A 10 10.73 -31.57 -28.61
C VAL A 10 10.81 -31.84 -27.12
N LEU A 11 11.75 -32.72 -26.79
CA LEU A 11 12.00 -33.36 -25.51
C LEU A 11 12.94 -32.48 -24.65
N LEU A 12 12.47 -32.09 -23.45
CA LEU A 12 13.17 -31.78 -22.17
C LEU A 12 14.45 -30.87 -22.13
N PRO A 13 14.74 -30.13 -21.02
CA PRO A 13 14.57 -30.57 -19.63
C PRO A 13 13.79 -29.63 -18.68
N PRO A 14 13.35 -30.14 -17.51
CA PRO A 14 12.61 -29.42 -16.48
C PRO A 14 13.58 -28.97 -15.40
N ILE A 15 14.00 -27.70 -15.40
CA ILE A 15 14.92 -27.18 -14.39
C ILE A 15 14.50 -25.76 -13.97
N LEU A 16 14.33 -25.62 -12.65
CA LEU A 16 14.15 -24.41 -11.84
C LEU A 16 12.77 -23.74 -11.92
N LEU A 17 11.81 -24.05 -11.05
CA LEU A 17 11.78 -23.83 -9.58
C LEU A 17 11.71 -22.33 -9.21
N LEU A 18 10.51 -21.94 -8.77
CA LEU A 18 10.18 -20.84 -7.85
C LEU A 18 10.88 -19.50 -8.08
N CYS A 19 10.23 -18.59 -8.81
CA CYS A 19 10.21 -17.19 -8.38
C CYS A 19 8.86 -16.96 -7.71
N ALA A 20 8.85 -17.18 -6.39
CA ALA A 20 7.71 -16.92 -5.55
C ALA A 20 7.20 -15.49 -5.78
N CYS A 21 5.92 -15.38 -6.09
CA CYS A 21 5.17 -14.15 -5.93
C CYS A 21 5.46 -13.60 -4.53
N ARG A 22 6.26 -12.54 -4.44
CA ARG A 22 6.21 -11.66 -3.27
C ARG A 22 4.97 -10.79 -3.44
N THR A 23 3.80 -11.41 -3.29
CA THR A 23 2.65 -10.67 -2.80
C THR A 23 3.02 -10.25 -1.39
N THR A 24 3.21 -8.95 -1.20
CA THR A 24 3.28 -8.30 0.11
C THR A 24 1.93 -8.51 0.78
N THR A 25 1.71 -9.70 1.35
CA THR A 25 0.61 -9.94 2.28
C THR A 25 0.97 -9.17 3.55
N SER A 26 0.29 -8.04 3.77
CA SER A 26 0.34 -7.36 5.06
C SER A 26 -0.11 -8.36 6.13
N ARG A 27 0.83 -8.75 6.99
CA ARG A 27 0.56 -9.66 8.09
C ARG A 27 -0.41 -8.94 9.04
N PRO A 28 -1.57 -9.53 9.40
CA PRO A 28 -2.45 -8.90 10.36
C PRO A 28 -1.69 -8.73 11.69
N PRO A 29 -1.80 -7.56 12.34
CA PRO A 29 -1.09 -7.30 13.59
C PRO A 29 -1.52 -8.33 14.65
N THR A 30 -0.54 -9.03 15.22
CA THR A 30 -0.79 -9.98 16.31
C THR A 30 -1.12 -9.24 17.60
N ALA A 31 -1.82 -9.89 18.55
CA ALA A 31 -2.19 -9.27 19.84
C ALA A 31 -1.00 -8.69 20.62
N ALA A 32 0.21 -9.22 20.44
CA ALA A 32 1.44 -8.67 21.00
C ALA A 32 1.86 -7.33 20.37
N SER A 33 1.61 -7.14 19.06
CA SER A 33 1.83 -5.87 18.35
C SER A 33 0.89 -4.77 18.85
N ILE A 34 -0.37 -5.10 19.17
CA ILE A 34 -1.35 -4.11 19.68
C ILE A 34 -0.94 -3.55 21.05
N ARG A 35 -0.44 -4.40 21.98
CA ARG A 35 0.06 -3.94 23.28
C ARG A 35 1.32 -3.08 23.15
N SER A 36 2.15 -3.35 22.13
CA SER A 36 3.34 -2.54 21.81
C SER A 36 2.96 -1.18 21.21
N LEU A 37 1.93 -1.11 20.35
CA LEU A 37 1.48 0.14 19.74
C LEU A 37 1.02 1.15 20.79
N ASN A 38 0.26 0.73 21.80
CA ASN A 38 -0.18 1.65 22.88
C ASN A 38 0.97 2.18 23.75
N SER A 39 2.11 1.50 23.79
CA SER A 39 3.30 1.99 24.50
C SER A 39 4.15 2.95 23.66
N ILE A 40 4.01 2.89 22.32
CA ILE A 40 4.80 3.70 21.37
C ILE A 40 4.02 4.93 20.91
N PHE A 41 2.71 4.76 20.73
CA PHE A 41 1.75 5.77 20.30
C PHE A 41 0.64 5.92 21.33
N HIS A 42 0.13 7.14 21.46
CA HIS A 42 -1.06 7.42 22.27
C HIS A 42 -2.30 7.02 21.48
N ALA A 43 -2.97 5.92 21.89
CA ALA A 43 -4.14 5.39 21.21
C ALA A 43 -5.26 6.43 21.01
N GLU A 44 -5.50 7.28 22.01
CA GLU A 44 -6.49 8.36 21.94
C GLU A 44 -6.18 9.34 20.81
N LYS A 45 -4.89 9.69 20.61
CA LYS A 45 -4.49 10.58 19.52
C LYS A 45 -4.60 9.94 18.15
N LEU A 46 -4.32 8.64 18.03
CA LEU A 46 -4.54 7.92 16.78
C LEU A 46 -6.04 7.94 16.41
N ALA A 47 -6.93 7.70 17.38
CA ALA A 47 -8.37 7.79 17.16
C ALA A 47 -8.83 9.22 16.79
N GLU A 48 -8.28 10.26 17.42
CA GLU A 48 -8.54 11.65 17.03
C GLU A 48 -8.10 11.96 15.59
N MET A 49 -6.95 11.43 15.16
CA MET A 49 -6.45 11.58 13.78
C MET A 49 -7.38 10.90 12.78
N ASP A 50 -7.80 9.66 13.06
CA ASP A 50 -8.75 8.94 12.23
C ASP A 50 -10.06 9.73 12.08
N ALA A 51 -10.62 10.18 13.20
CA ALA A 51 -11.87 10.94 13.22
C ALA A 51 -11.75 12.27 12.45
N ALA A 52 -10.60 12.94 12.52
CA ALA A 52 -10.36 14.17 11.77
C ALA A 52 -10.31 13.91 10.26
N ILE A 53 -9.67 12.84 9.81
CA ILE A 53 -9.60 12.46 8.39
C ILE A 53 -10.98 12.00 7.90
N GLU A 54 -11.67 11.14 8.65
CA GLU A 54 -13.01 10.67 8.32
C GLU A 54 -14.00 11.83 8.20
N ARG A 55 -13.89 12.84 9.08
CA ARG A 55 -14.68 14.08 8.99
C ARG A 55 -14.35 14.87 7.72
N ALA A 56 -13.07 15.11 7.40
CA ALA A 56 -12.69 15.84 6.19
C ALA A 56 -13.20 15.16 4.90
N VAL A 57 -13.18 13.82 4.87
CA VAL A 57 -13.76 13.04 3.76
C VAL A 57 -15.28 13.19 3.71
N ALA A 58 -15.96 13.13 4.85
CA ALA A 58 -17.41 13.30 4.95
C ALA A 58 -17.87 14.73 4.58
N GLU A 59 -17.05 15.74 4.89
CA GLU A 59 -17.28 17.15 4.55
C GLU A 59 -16.89 17.48 3.09
N HIS A 60 -16.39 16.49 2.33
CA HIS A 60 -15.96 16.62 0.94
C HIS A 60 -14.76 17.56 0.70
N ASP A 61 -13.96 17.83 1.73
CA ASP A 61 -12.69 18.57 1.59
C ASP A 61 -11.66 17.78 0.76
N CYS A 62 -11.73 16.46 0.82
CA CYS A 62 -10.99 15.56 -0.07
C CYS A 62 -11.78 14.28 -0.37
N PRO A 63 -11.54 13.60 -1.51
CA PRO A 63 -12.19 12.33 -1.82
C PRO A 63 -11.77 11.17 -0.89
N GLY A 64 -10.53 11.21 -0.40
CA GLY A 64 -9.92 10.15 0.40
C GLY A 64 -8.48 10.50 0.78
N ALA A 65 -7.89 9.72 1.67
CA ALA A 65 -6.53 9.91 2.18
C ALA A 65 -5.89 8.61 2.65
N VAL A 66 -4.56 8.59 2.77
CA VAL A 66 -3.81 7.53 3.43
C VAL A 66 -2.97 8.16 4.55
N LEU A 67 -3.02 7.57 5.74
CA LEU A 67 -2.19 7.95 6.88
C LEU A 67 -1.15 6.85 7.12
N TRP A 68 0.11 7.23 7.31
CA TRP A 68 1.19 6.33 7.72
C TRP A 68 2.00 6.96 8.84
N MET A 69 2.06 6.29 9.99
CA MET A 69 2.83 6.67 11.17
C MET A 69 3.73 5.52 11.56
N GLU A 70 5.03 5.74 11.69
CA GLU A 70 5.97 4.69 12.07
C GLU A 70 6.96 5.20 13.12
N ARG A 71 7.21 4.38 14.14
CA ARG A 71 8.17 4.67 15.20
C ARG A 71 8.69 3.38 15.81
N ASN A 72 10.01 3.28 15.96
CA ASN A 72 10.67 2.14 16.61
C ASN A 72 10.22 0.77 16.06
N GLY A 73 10.01 0.66 14.75
CA GLY A 73 9.55 -0.56 14.08
C GLY A 73 8.07 -0.90 14.28
N ALA A 74 7.30 -0.04 14.95
CA ALA A 74 5.84 -0.14 15.02
C ALA A 74 5.20 0.84 14.04
N ALA A 75 4.26 0.36 13.24
CA ALA A 75 3.55 1.15 12.25
C ALA A 75 2.05 1.19 12.55
N TYR A 76 1.46 2.35 12.32
CA TYR A 76 0.03 2.61 12.32
C TYR A 76 -0.32 3.26 10.98
N HIS A 77 -1.11 2.58 10.16
CA HIS A 77 -1.46 3.05 8.84
C HIS A 77 -2.90 2.65 8.49
N ARG A 78 -3.58 3.53 7.75
CA ARG A 78 -4.98 3.36 7.33
C ARG A 78 -5.22 4.11 6.02
N ALA A 79 -6.12 3.56 5.20
CA ALA A 79 -6.69 4.21 4.03
C ALA A 79 -8.14 4.64 4.29
N TYR A 80 -8.54 5.80 3.77
CA TYR A 80 -9.83 6.44 3.98
C TYR A 80 -10.45 6.90 2.66
N GLY A 81 -11.77 6.76 2.54
CA GLY A 81 -12.52 7.30 1.41
C GLY A 81 -12.20 6.63 0.08
N LYS A 82 -12.13 7.45 -0.98
CA LYS A 82 -12.01 7.02 -2.37
C LYS A 82 -10.77 7.62 -3.01
N ARG A 83 -10.05 6.84 -3.84
CA ARG A 83 -8.93 7.35 -4.66
C ARG A 83 -9.38 8.01 -5.94
N ALA A 84 -10.58 7.69 -6.42
CA ALA A 84 -11.23 8.32 -7.56
C ALA A 84 -12.73 8.45 -7.32
N VAL A 85 -13.32 9.53 -7.81
CA VAL A 85 -14.79 9.76 -7.83
C VAL A 85 -15.34 9.82 -9.26
N THR A 86 -14.47 10.06 -10.23
CA THR A 86 -14.77 10.17 -11.66
C THR A 86 -13.63 9.53 -12.46
N PRO A 87 -13.91 8.80 -13.56
CA PRO A 87 -15.23 8.49 -14.12
C PRO A 87 -16.00 7.43 -13.33
N THR A 88 -15.33 6.72 -12.43
CA THR A 88 -15.93 5.69 -11.57
C THR A 88 -15.36 5.84 -10.18
N GLU A 89 -16.19 5.57 -9.18
CA GLU A 89 -15.76 5.59 -7.80
C GLU A 89 -14.87 4.40 -7.49
N GLU A 90 -13.71 4.66 -6.90
CA GLU A 90 -12.75 3.62 -6.56
C GLU A 90 -12.30 3.79 -5.11
N PRO A 91 -12.31 2.72 -4.29
CA PRO A 91 -11.93 2.81 -2.89
C PRO A 91 -10.45 3.19 -2.75
N MET A 92 -10.13 3.93 -1.68
CA MET A 92 -8.74 4.21 -1.33
C MET A 92 -8.02 2.95 -0.86
N SER A 93 -6.74 2.84 -1.19
CA SER A 93 -5.85 1.77 -0.73
C SER A 93 -4.49 2.33 -0.35
N GLU A 94 -3.74 1.64 0.52
CA GLU A 94 -2.42 2.10 0.99
C GLU A 94 -1.37 2.14 -0.12
N ASP A 95 -1.55 1.35 -1.17
CA ASP A 95 -0.69 1.28 -2.36
C ASP A 95 -1.15 2.23 -3.48
N THR A 96 -2.10 3.12 -3.21
CA THR A 96 -2.53 4.15 -4.17
C THR A 96 -1.35 5.06 -4.54
N ILE A 97 -1.14 5.26 -5.85
CA ILE A 97 -0.10 6.14 -6.37
C ILE A 97 -0.62 7.57 -6.40
N PHE A 98 0.09 8.46 -5.72
CA PHE A 98 -0.17 9.90 -5.70
C PHE A 98 0.89 10.67 -6.50
N ASP A 99 0.51 11.81 -7.06
CA ASP A 99 1.48 12.78 -7.55
C ASP A 99 2.26 13.34 -6.36
N ALA A 100 3.57 13.13 -6.34
CA ALA A 100 4.44 13.61 -5.29
C ALA A 100 4.55 15.15 -5.26
N ALA A 101 4.24 15.82 -6.38
CA ALA A 101 4.29 17.27 -6.52
C ALA A 101 5.58 17.86 -5.93
N SER A 102 5.47 18.77 -4.97
CA SER A 102 6.63 19.43 -4.36
C SER A 102 7.50 18.53 -3.48
N LEU A 103 7.06 17.32 -3.09
CA LEU A 103 7.92 16.36 -2.40
C LEU A 103 9.11 15.93 -3.27
N THR A 104 8.97 16.01 -4.61
CA THR A 104 10.06 15.81 -5.57
C THR A 104 11.31 16.63 -5.23
N LYS A 105 11.16 17.83 -4.66
CA LYS A 105 12.28 18.68 -4.27
C LYS A 105 13.22 17.99 -3.28
N VAL A 106 12.64 17.33 -2.27
CA VAL A 106 13.43 16.60 -1.26
C VAL A 106 14.11 15.40 -1.91
N VAL A 107 13.38 14.65 -2.73
CA VAL A 107 13.89 13.48 -3.46
C VAL A 107 15.07 13.84 -4.37
N ALA A 108 15.05 15.00 -5.02
CA ALA A 108 16.13 15.48 -5.88
C ALA A 108 17.29 16.12 -5.09
N CYS A 109 17.00 16.89 -4.04
CA CYS A 109 18.01 17.66 -3.30
C CYS A 109 18.94 16.76 -2.48
N THR A 110 18.40 15.78 -1.74
CA THR A 110 19.20 14.91 -0.87
C THR A 110 20.36 14.22 -1.61
N PRO A 111 20.15 13.51 -2.75
CA PRO A 111 21.28 12.92 -3.47
C PRO A 111 22.21 13.98 -4.05
N ALA A 112 21.71 15.13 -4.50
CA ALA A 112 22.56 16.20 -5.05
C ALA A 112 23.53 16.79 -4.03
N VAL A 113 23.16 16.84 -2.75
CA VAL A 113 24.04 17.28 -1.65
C VAL A 113 25.05 16.19 -1.24
N MET A 114 24.74 14.92 -1.50
CA MET A 114 25.57 13.77 -1.11
C MET A 114 26.58 13.34 -2.18
N LEU A 115 26.47 13.90 -3.40
CA LEU A 115 27.42 13.72 -4.51
C LEU A 115 28.55 14.75 -4.42
#